data_AF-W7FYW4-F1
#
_entry.id   AF-W7FYW4-F1
#
_cell.length_a   1.000
_cell.length_b   1.000
_cell.length_c   1.000
_cell.angle_alpha   90.00
_cell.angle_beta   90.00
_cell.angle_gamma   90.00
#
_symmetry.space_group_name_H-M   'P 1'
#
loop_
_entity.id
_entity.type
_entity.pdbx_description
1 polymer ?
#
loop_
_entity_poly.entity_id
_entity_poly.type
_entity_poly.pdbx_seq_one_letter_code
_entity_poly.pdbx_strand_id
1 'polypeptide(L)'
;MINKILNGWRISFLLNLVIFLVQQLGLYYILFEYNKLILLLCLFDIYIFIHFFFNNSQSFSAVKGGKCWVLYVYSISIKVIFMYFFAFNDNFFLADMTKDYYNKCVIFLLLNLSTLIYTALSVKSYKQLYEDDITISNEKLFHNDLILHVVIDLFDMFELLFTLVKMSYIIKNTNFWIKIMGGVLISFSLYLNAYSFPIISIVPEKNNKNLDLGDIYFCKKHAAMIGIILVDIPFMILRFYFLAFFFSNIHFQPLLIKNICFIPIKCKAIKNCNFIFEQLKKNIHHSNKHTKNKYINSQQTCTYDSYLKNGRQKKKSSLIYNTNNFVSLTVAFRNSVDIRSIASIRNEINNNRALKNKTGEKQMGKMGKMGKMESHLG
;
A
#
# COMPACT_ATOMS: atom_id res chain seq x y z
N MET A 1 20.68 27.26 6.37
CA MET A 1 19.57 27.61 7.29
C MET A 1 18.19 27.19 6.74
N ILE A 2 17.95 27.31 5.42
CA ILE A 2 16.72 26.86 4.73
C ILE A 2 16.48 25.34 4.82
N ASN A 3 17.51 24.50 4.75
CA ASN A 3 17.38 23.03 4.87
C ASN A 3 17.00 22.53 6.29
N LYS A 4 17.10 23.35 7.34
CA LYS A 4 16.58 23.02 8.68
C LYS A 4 15.08 23.31 8.83
N ILE A 5 14.52 24.14 7.95
CA ILE A 5 13.12 24.58 7.98
C ILE A 5 12.24 23.68 7.09
N LEU A 6 12.74 23.24 5.93
CA LEU A 6 12.07 22.26 5.07
C LEU A 6 12.31 20.81 5.53
N ASN A 7 11.87 20.49 6.74
CA ASN A 7 11.78 19.09 7.14
C ASN A 7 10.53 18.49 6.49
N GLY A 8 10.67 17.46 5.64
CA GLY A 8 9.57 16.95 4.79
C GLY A 8 8.27 16.60 5.55
N TRP A 9 8.38 16.20 6.81
CA TRP A 9 7.23 15.93 7.68
C TRP A 9 6.44 17.19 8.07
N ARG A 10 7.11 18.34 8.24
CA ARG A 10 6.47 19.65 8.54
C ARG A 10 5.74 20.18 7.32
N ILE A 11 6.33 20.01 6.13
CA ILE A 11 5.70 20.35 4.86
C ILE A 11 4.43 19.51 4.68
N SER A 12 4.52 18.19 4.87
CA SER A 12 3.35 17.32 4.78
C SER A 12 2.27 17.65 5.82
N PHE A 13 2.65 18.03 7.05
CA PHE A 13 1.71 18.51 8.06
C PHE A 13 0.97 19.78 7.60
N LEU A 14 1.69 20.81 7.18
CA LEU A 14 1.09 22.07 6.73
C LEU A 14 0.22 21.84 5.49
N LEU A 15 0.70 21.04 4.54
CA LEU A 15 -0.03 20.67 3.34
C LEU A 15 -1.37 20.00 3.68
N ASN A 16 -1.37 19.01 4.57
CA ASN A 16 -2.59 18.36 5.02
C ASN A 16 -3.60 19.33 5.65
N LEU A 17 -3.13 20.24 6.50
CA LEU A 17 -3.98 21.19 7.19
C LEU A 17 -4.60 22.19 6.20
N VAL A 18 -3.80 22.74 5.29
CA VAL A 18 -4.27 23.66 4.25
C VAL A 18 -5.26 22.97 3.31
N ILE A 19 -4.93 21.79 2.81
CA ILE A 19 -5.82 21.04 1.91
C ILE A 19 -7.13 20.70 2.61
N PHE A 20 -7.09 20.25 3.87
CA PHE A 20 -8.29 19.99 4.66
C PHE A 20 -9.17 21.23 4.79
N LEU A 21 -8.60 22.38 5.16
CA LEU A 21 -9.36 23.63 5.29
C LEU A 21 -9.98 24.07 3.97
N VAL A 22 -9.20 24.09 2.88
CA VAL A 22 -9.69 24.45 1.54
C VAL A 22 -10.82 23.52 1.13
N GLN A 23 -10.66 22.22 1.36
CA GLN A 23 -11.67 21.23 1.03
C GLN A 23 -12.96 21.43 1.83
N GLN A 24 -12.90 21.52 3.16
CA GLN A 24 -14.12 21.64 3.97
C GLN A 24 -14.81 22.96 3.73
N LEU A 25 -14.09 24.08 3.73
CA LEU A 25 -14.69 25.40 3.48
C LEU A 25 -15.31 25.47 2.08
N GLY A 26 -14.62 24.94 1.06
CA GLY A 26 -15.15 24.88 -0.30
C GLY A 26 -16.42 24.02 -0.40
N LEU A 27 -16.43 22.85 0.24
CA LEU A 27 -17.60 21.97 0.25
C LEU A 27 -18.78 22.62 0.98
N TYR A 28 -18.55 23.22 2.14
CA TYR A 28 -19.61 23.94 2.87
C TYR A 28 -20.13 25.13 2.09
N TYR A 29 -19.25 25.94 1.50
CA TYR A 29 -19.65 27.11 0.72
C TYR A 29 -20.63 26.74 -0.40
N ILE A 30 -20.31 25.69 -1.16
CA ILE A 30 -21.16 25.25 -2.27
C ILE A 30 -22.40 24.53 -1.76
N LEU A 31 -22.25 23.50 -0.90
CA LEU A 31 -23.37 22.68 -0.44
C LEU A 31 -24.38 23.45 0.42
N PHE A 32 -23.97 24.54 1.06
CA PHE A 32 -24.87 25.42 1.80
C PHE A 32 -25.89 26.12 0.90
N GLU A 33 -25.53 26.47 -0.34
CA GLU A 33 -26.48 27.01 -1.31
C GLU A 33 -27.60 26.01 -1.62
N TYR A 34 -27.28 24.71 -1.62
CA TYR A 34 -28.22 23.64 -1.92
C TYR A 34 -29.07 23.22 -0.72
N ASN A 35 -28.43 22.98 0.44
CA ASN A 35 -29.13 22.52 1.63
C ASN A 35 -28.41 22.93 2.91
N LYS A 36 -29.04 23.82 3.68
CA LYS A 36 -28.50 24.40 4.92
C LYS A 36 -28.23 23.37 6.03
N LEU A 37 -28.88 22.20 5.99
CA LEU A 37 -28.65 21.13 6.97
C LEU A 37 -27.20 20.62 6.97
N ILE A 38 -26.43 20.87 5.91
CA ILE A 38 -25.01 20.53 5.84
C ILE A 38 -24.23 21.10 7.04
N LEU A 39 -24.63 22.26 7.57
CA LEU A 39 -23.96 22.91 8.70
C LEU A 39 -23.93 22.06 9.98
N LEU A 40 -24.85 21.11 10.14
CA LEU A 40 -24.83 20.18 11.28
C LEU A 40 -23.54 19.33 11.30
N LEU A 41 -22.97 19.04 10.13
CA LEU A 41 -21.71 18.29 10.01
C LEU A 41 -20.48 19.13 10.39
N CYS A 42 -20.61 20.45 10.49
CA CYS A 42 -19.48 21.35 10.76
C CYS A 42 -18.85 21.09 12.13
N LEU A 43 -19.65 20.75 13.15
CA LEU A 43 -19.15 20.41 14.48
C LEU A 43 -18.19 19.20 14.44
N PHE A 44 -18.51 18.21 13.61
CA PHE A 44 -17.65 17.04 13.43
C PHE A 44 -16.34 17.41 12.71
N ASP A 45 -16.39 18.30 11.73
CA ASP A 45 -15.19 18.79 11.05
C ASP A 45 -14.30 19.67 11.93
N ILE A 46 -14.87 20.46 12.84
CA ILE A 46 -14.09 21.20 13.85
C ILE A 46 -13.33 20.21 14.73
N TYR A 47 -13.99 19.13 15.16
CA TYR A 47 -13.33 18.06 15.91
C TYR A 47 -12.17 17.43 15.11
N ILE A 48 -12.38 17.15 13.81
CA ILE A 48 -11.32 16.63 12.93
C ILE A 48 -10.18 17.62 12.77
N PHE A 49 -10.49 18.90 12.56
CA PHE A 49 -9.51 19.97 12.45
C PHE A 49 -8.57 20.01 13.66
N ILE A 50 -9.13 19.90 14.87
CA ILE A 50 -8.37 19.85 16.12
C ILE A 50 -7.39 18.65 16.10
N HIS A 51 -7.83 17.47 15.64
CA HIS A 51 -6.95 16.31 15.49
C HIS A 51 -5.84 16.52 14.47
N PHE A 52 -6.14 17.11 13.31
CA PHE A 52 -5.13 17.48 12.32
C PHE A 52 -4.11 18.47 12.89
N PHE A 53 -4.57 19.47 13.64
CA PHE A 53 -3.71 20.47 14.29
C PHE A 53 -2.77 19.83 15.34
N PHE A 54 -3.28 18.94 16.19
CA PHE A 54 -2.50 18.23 17.20
C PHE A 54 -1.63 17.08 16.66
N ASN A 55 -1.73 16.78 15.37
CA ASN A 55 -0.84 15.86 14.67
C ASN A 55 0.54 16.50 14.37
N ASN A 56 1.01 17.48 15.14
CA ASN A 56 2.29 18.18 14.91
C ASN A 56 3.52 17.45 15.51
N SER A 57 3.57 16.11 15.41
CA SER A 57 4.74 15.35 15.89
C SER A 57 5.11 14.23 14.92
N GLN A 58 6.41 14.06 14.70
CA GLN A 58 6.98 12.99 13.88
C GLN A 58 6.96 11.63 14.63
N SER A 59 7.15 11.62 15.95
CA SER A 59 7.28 10.39 16.76
C SER A 59 5.96 9.62 16.93
N PHE A 60 4.82 10.25 16.60
CA PHE A 60 3.49 9.63 16.65
C PHE A 60 2.73 9.82 15.33
N SER A 61 3.44 10.17 14.25
CA SER A 61 2.87 10.44 12.93
C SER A 61 2.07 9.30 12.32
N ALA A 62 2.45 8.03 12.49
CA ALA A 62 1.71 6.87 11.99
C ALA A 62 0.40 6.66 12.76
N VAL A 63 0.45 6.65 14.10
CA VAL A 63 -0.73 6.42 14.94
C VAL A 63 -1.71 7.60 14.87
N LYS A 64 -1.22 8.84 15.01
CA LYS A 64 -2.05 10.03 14.89
C LYS A 64 -2.52 10.25 13.46
N GLY A 65 -1.69 9.95 12.47
CA GLY A 65 -2.05 10.02 11.04
C GLY A 65 -3.16 9.05 10.67
N GLY A 66 -3.11 7.80 11.12
CA GLY A 66 -4.18 6.82 10.94
C GLY A 66 -5.49 7.28 11.57
N LYS A 67 -5.46 7.82 12.79
CA LYS A 67 -6.66 8.40 13.43
C LYS A 67 -7.23 9.57 12.63
N CYS A 68 -6.38 10.49 12.14
CA CYS A 68 -6.80 11.60 11.29
C CYS A 68 -7.46 11.10 10.01
N TRP A 69 -6.86 10.09 9.35
CA TRP A 69 -7.41 9.49 8.14
C TRP A 69 -8.77 8.85 8.37
N VAL A 70 -8.93 8.04 9.42
CA VAL A 70 -10.21 7.38 9.74
C VAL A 70 -11.32 8.40 9.95
N LEU A 71 -11.09 9.39 10.83
CA LEU A 71 -12.10 10.41 11.11
C LEU A 71 -12.45 11.24 9.87
N TYR A 72 -11.42 11.59 9.09
CA TYR A 72 -11.58 12.33 7.85
C TYR A 72 -12.44 11.56 6.82
N VAL A 73 -12.11 10.30 6.57
CA VAL A 73 -12.84 9.47 5.61
C VAL A 73 -14.29 9.30 6.04
N TYR A 74 -14.56 9.08 7.33
CA TYR A 74 -15.92 8.99 7.83
C TYR A 74 -16.71 10.28 7.60
N SER A 75 -16.08 11.44 7.82
CA SER A 75 -16.70 12.73 7.51
C SER A 75 -17.03 12.85 6.02
N ILE A 76 -16.07 12.53 5.14
CA ILE A 76 -16.29 12.58 3.68
C ILE A 76 -17.38 11.60 3.24
N SER A 77 -17.39 10.36 3.75
CA SER A 77 -18.45 9.39 3.46
C SER A 77 -19.83 9.91 3.80
N ILE A 78 -20.01 10.50 4.99
CA ILE A 78 -21.30 11.08 5.40
C ILE A 78 -21.67 12.27 4.51
N LYS A 79 -20.71 13.12 4.14
CA LYS A 79 -20.95 14.23 3.20
C LYS A 79 -21.34 13.75 1.80
N VAL A 80 -20.77 12.64 1.32
CA VAL A 80 -21.15 12.04 0.03
C VAL A 80 -22.58 11.52 0.07
N ILE A 81 -23.00 10.85 1.15
CA ILE A 81 -24.41 10.45 1.37
C ILE A 81 -25.30 11.69 1.35
N PHE A 82 -24.95 12.72 2.13
CA PHE A 82 -25.71 13.96 2.22
C PHE A 82 -25.86 14.61 0.85
N MET A 83 -24.74 14.76 0.14
CA MET A 83 -24.67 15.40 -1.17
C MET A 83 -25.53 14.64 -2.19
N TYR A 84 -25.41 13.32 -2.25
CA TYR A 84 -26.09 12.51 -3.25
C TYR A 84 -27.62 12.51 -3.06
N PHE A 85 -28.09 12.40 -1.81
CA PHE A 85 -29.53 12.28 -1.54
C PHE A 85 -30.24 13.60 -1.24
N PHE A 86 -29.55 14.60 -0.68
CA PHE A 86 -30.18 15.78 -0.08
C PHE A 86 -29.73 17.13 -0.66
N ALA A 87 -28.61 17.21 -1.40
CA ALA A 87 -28.13 18.49 -1.94
C ALA A 87 -28.70 18.79 -3.34
N PHE A 88 -28.53 17.89 -4.31
CA PHE A 88 -28.97 18.16 -5.67
C PHE A 88 -30.47 17.88 -5.85
N ASN A 89 -31.28 18.95 -5.79
CA ASN A 89 -32.72 18.90 -6.05
C ASN A 89 -33.00 19.29 -7.50
N ASP A 90 -33.55 18.38 -8.30
CA ASP A 90 -33.68 18.53 -9.77
C ASP A 90 -34.93 19.33 -10.20
N ASN A 91 -35.62 19.98 -9.25
CA ASN A 91 -36.84 20.75 -9.52
C ASN A 91 -36.58 22.16 -10.10
N PHE A 92 -35.32 22.61 -10.12
CA PHE A 92 -34.95 23.91 -10.71
C PHE A 92 -34.65 23.76 -12.20
N PHE A 93 -35.72 23.70 -12.99
CA PHE A 93 -35.64 23.62 -14.45
C PHE A 93 -35.23 24.98 -15.06
N LEU A 94 -34.16 24.94 -15.85
CA LEU A 94 -33.67 25.90 -16.86
C LEU A 94 -32.79 27.11 -16.48
N ALA A 95 -33.01 27.85 -15.39
CA ALA A 95 -32.30 29.14 -15.26
C ALA A 95 -30.81 29.05 -14.82
N ASP A 96 -30.39 27.95 -14.17
CA ASP A 96 -29.09 27.89 -13.47
C ASP A 96 -28.22 26.67 -13.84
N MET A 97 -28.51 26.02 -14.97
CA MET A 97 -27.85 24.76 -15.39
C MET A 97 -26.32 24.89 -15.52
N THR A 98 -25.83 26.07 -15.91
CA THR A 98 -24.39 26.34 -16.04
C THR A 98 -23.72 26.48 -14.67
N LYS A 99 -24.35 27.19 -13.73
CA LYS A 99 -23.86 27.34 -12.35
C LYS A 99 -23.89 26.00 -11.62
N ASP A 100 -24.98 25.23 -11.76
CA ASP A 100 -25.11 23.90 -11.14
C ASP A 100 -24.06 22.92 -11.66
N TYR A 101 -23.82 22.89 -12.97
CA TYR A 101 -22.77 22.07 -13.56
C TYR A 101 -21.38 22.48 -13.04
N TYR A 102 -21.10 23.79 -12.98
CA TYR A 102 -19.84 24.30 -12.45
C TYR A 102 -19.65 23.91 -10.98
N ASN A 103 -20.67 24.08 -10.15
CA ASN A 103 -20.66 23.68 -8.74
C ASN A 103 -20.36 22.18 -8.58
N LYS A 104 -21.01 21.32 -9.38
CA LYS A 104 -20.73 19.87 -9.41
C LYS A 104 -19.27 19.56 -9.77
N CYS A 105 -18.70 20.26 -10.75
CA CYS A 105 -17.29 20.13 -11.12
C CYS A 105 -16.35 20.57 -9.98
N VAL A 106 -16.63 21.70 -9.33
CA VAL A 106 -15.82 22.18 -8.21
C VAL A 106 -15.91 21.23 -7.03
N ILE A 107 -17.10 20.70 -6.71
CA ILE A 107 -17.25 19.66 -5.69
C ILE A 107 -16.42 18.43 -6.02
N PHE A 108 -16.44 17.96 -7.28
CA PHE A 108 -15.59 16.85 -7.69
C PHE A 108 -14.09 17.15 -7.48
N LEU A 109 -13.61 18.33 -7.84
CA LEU A 109 -12.23 18.75 -7.59
C LEU A 109 -11.90 18.78 -6.09
N LEU A 110 -12.80 19.34 -5.28
CA LEU A 110 -12.66 19.38 -3.82
C LEU A 110 -12.63 17.98 -3.23
N LEU A 111 -13.49 17.06 -3.65
CA LEU A 111 -13.47 15.66 -3.20
C LEU A 111 -12.15 14.97 -3.58
N ASN A 112 -11.58 15.25 -4.75
CA ASN A 112 -10.30 14.69 -5.15
C ASN A 112 -9.11 15.14 -4.28
N LEU A 113 -9.22 16.26 -3.55
CA LEU A 113 -8.22 16.65 -2.55
C LEU A 113 -8.01 15.58 -1.47
N SER A 114 -8.98 14.68 -1.26
CA SER A 114 -8.82 13.51 -0.37
C SER A 114 -7.63 12.63 -0.75
N THR A 115 -7.32 12.52 -2.04
CA THR A 115 -6.16 11.74 -2.52
C THR A 115 -4.84 12.34 -2.05
N LEU A 116 -4.75 13.67 -2.03
CA LEU A 116 -3.58 14.41 -1.55
C LEU A 116 -3.45 14.33 -0.04
N ILE A 117 -4.56 14.42 0.70
CA ILE A 117 -4.57 14.23 2.15
C ILE A 117 -4.01 12.84 2.52
N TYR A 118 -4.54 11.79 1.88
CA TYR A 118 -4.06 10.43 2.12
C TYR A 118 -2.56 10.27 1.80
N THR A 119 -2.13 10.77 0.64
CA THR A 119 -0.73 10.70 0.21
C THR A 119 0.18 11.45 1.19
N ALA A 120 -0.18 12.66 1.58
CA ALA A 120 0.61 13.46 2.49
C ALA A 120 0.70 12.80 3.88
N LEU A 121 -0.41 12.32 4.44
CA LEU A 121 -0.41 11.55 5.69
C LEU A 121 0.49 10.31 5.61
N SER A 122 0.46 9.58 4.50
CA SER A 122 1.26 8.37 4.28
C SER A 122 2.75 8.66 4.08
N VAL A 123 3.11 9.78 3.45
CA VAL A 123 4.51 10.24 3.35
C VAL A 123 5.02 10.69 4.72
N LYS A 124 4.17 11.32 5.53
CA LYS A 124 4.55 11.78 6.87
C LYS A 124 4.81 10.63 7.83
N SER A 125 3.99 9.57 7.76
CA SER A 125 4.16 8.37 8.59
C SER A 125 5.34 7.49 8.16
N TYR A 126 5.85 7.67 6.95
CA TYR A 126 6.91 6.83 6.36
C TYR A 126 8.14 6.65 7.27
N LYS A 127 8.70 7.75 7.79
CA LYS A 127 9.89 7.73 8.65
C LYS A 127 9.67 7.05 9.99
N GLN A 128 8.43 6.94 10.44
CA GLN A 128 8.09 6.25 11.68
C GLN A 128 7.81 4.76 11.43
N LEU A 129 7.22 4.45 10.27
CA LEU A 129 6.90 3.07 9.88
C LEU A 129 8.14 2.29 9.43
N TYR A 130 9.14 2.96 8.86
CA TYR A 130 10.32 2.33 8.29
C TYR A 130 11.59 3.05 8.74
N GLU A 131 12.57 2.29 9.22
CA GLU A 131 13.89 2.82 9.54
C GLU A 131 14.57 3.36 8.26
N ASP A 132 15.41 4.40 8.43
CA ASP A 132 16.18 5.08 7.37
C ASP A 132 17.34 4.20 6.83
N ASP A 133 17.11 2.89 6.70
CA ASP A 133 18.05 1.98 6.07
C ASP A 133 18.07 2.19 4.55
N ILE A 134 19.28 2.22 3.98
CA ILE A 134 19.56 2.41 2.55
C ILE A 134 19.02 1.24 1.70
N THR A 135 18.65 0.13 2.32
CA THR A 135 18.13 -1.06 1.65
C THR A 135 16.64 -0.93 1.32
N ILE A 136 16.29 -1.28 0.09
CA ILE A 136 14.89 -1.39 -0.34
C ILE A 136 14.30 -2.63 0.32
N SER A 137 13.51 -2.42 1.39
CA SER A 137 12.75 -3.50 2.02
C SER A 137 11.45 -3.76 1.25
N ASN A 138 10.94 -4.99 1.35
CA ASN A 138 9.64 -5.33 0.80
C ASN A 138 8.55 -4.39 1.35
N GLU A 139 8.57 -4.08 2.64
CA GLU A 139 7.57 -3.23 3.29
C GLU A 139 7.52 -1.81 2.73
N LYS A 140 8.67 -1.21 2.42
CA LYS A 140 8.75 0.11 1.76
C LYS A 140 8.09 0.08 0.37
N LEU A 141 8.27 -1.01 -0.39
CA LEU A 141 7.62 -1.21 -1.68
C LEU A 141 6.11 -1.46 -1.52
N PHE A 142 5.73 -2.26 -0.51
CA PHE A 142 4.33 -2.52 -0.17
C PHE A 142 3.58 -1.25 0.24
N HIS A 143 4.23 -0.32 0.95
CA HIS A 143 3.68 0.99 1.31
C HIS A 143 3.41 1.88 0.10
N ASN A 144 4.40 2.03 -0.78
CA ASN A 144 4.21 2.86 -1.98
C ASN A 144 3.12 2.29 -2.89
N ASP A 145 3.06 0.98 -3.05
CA ASP A 145 2.01 0.31 -3.83
C ASP A 145 0.63 0.44 -3.18
N LEU A 146 0.55 0.37 -1.84
CA LEU A 146 -0.67 0.66 -1.10
C LEU A 146 -1.14 2.10 -1.34
N ILE A 147 -0.22 3.07 -1.29
CA ILE A 147 -0.56 4.48 -1.55
C ILE A 147 -1.20 4.63 -2.92
N LEU A 148 -0.55 4.07 -3.95
CA LEU A 148 -1.01 4.15 -5.33
C LEU A 148 -2.40 3.50 -5.50
N HIS A 149 -2.61 2.31 -4.94
CA HIS A 149 -3.89 1.62 -5.03
C HIS A 149 -5.03 2.42 -4.40
N VAL A 150 -4.84 2.95 -3.20
CA VAL A 150 -5.88 3.72 -2.50
C VAL A 150 -6.15 5.04 -3.21
N VAL A 151 -5.12 5.74 -3.70
CA VAL A 151 -5.28 6.99 -4.45
C VAL A 151 -6.10 6.77 -5.73
N ILE A 152 -5.78 5.72 -6.49
CA ILE A 152 -6.48 5.42 -7.73
C ILE A 152 -7.93 4.98 -7.44
N ASP A 153 -8.18 4.20 -6.39
CA ASP A 153 -9.53 3.82 -6.00
C ASP A 153 -10.35 5.01 -5.50
N LEU A 154 -9.75 5.94 -4.75
CA LEU A 154 -10.39 7.20 -4.34
C LEU A 154 -10.78 8.07 -5.53
N PHE A 155 -9.86 8.26 -6.47
CA PHE A 155 -10.14 8.99 -7.70
C PHE A 155 -11.30 8.36 -8.49
N ASP A 156 -11.28 7.03 -8.62
CA ASP A 156 -12.31 6.26 -9.31
C ASP A 156 -13.70 6.42 -8.66
N MET A 157 -13.76 6.35 -7.31
CA MET A 157 -14.98 6.59 -6.54
C MET A 157 -15.56 7.99 -6.77
N PHE A 158 -14.72 9.03 -6.74
CA PHE A 158 -15.20 10.39 -6.95
C PHE A 158 -15.58 10.67 -8.41
N GLU A 159 -14.91 10.06 -9.38
CA GLU A 159 -15.24 10.24 -10.80
C GLU A 159 -16.60 9.60 -11.12
N LEU A 160 -16.84 8.39 -10.60
CA LEU A 160 -18.14 7.75 -10.78
C LEU A 160 -19.25 8.54 -10.08
N LEU A 161 -19.01 9.00 -8.86
CA LEU A 161 -19.94 9.88 -8.13
C LEU A 161 -20.26 11.14 -8.94
N PHE A 162 -19.26 11.79 -9.53
CA PHE A 162 -19.44 12.95 -10.39
C PHE A 162 -20.28 12.60 -11.62
N THR A 163 -20.02 11.46 -12.28
CA THR A 163 -20.82 10.99 -13.41
C THR A 163 -22.29 10.82 -13.02
N LEU A 164 -22.56 10.23 -11.86
CA LEU A 164 -23.91 10.01 -11.35
C LEU A 164 -24.64 11.30 -11.01
N VAL A 165 -23.94 12.26 -10.40
CA VAL A 165 -24.49 13.56 -10.02
C VAL A 165 -24.70 14.46 -11.25
N LYS A 166 -23.80 14.39 -12.23
CA LYS A 166 -23.93 15.09 -13.52
C LYS A 166 -25.16 14.63 -14.27
N MET A 167 -25.43 13.33 -14.26
CA MET A 167 -26.56 12.71 -14.95
C MET A 167 -27.78 12.51 -14.05
N SER A 168 -27.91 13.27 -12.95
CA SER A 168 -28.99 13.12 -11.96
C SER A 168 -30.39 13.12 -12.59
N TYR A 169 -30.61 13.99 -13.59
CA TYR A 169 -31.88 14.10 -14.32
C TYR A 169 -32.28 12.80 -15.06
N ILE A 170 -31.31 12.09 -15.63
CA ILE A 170 -31.53 10.80 -16.29
C ILE A 170 -31.70 9.72 -15.23
N ILE A 171 -30.80 9.72 -14.24
CA ILE A 171 -30.63 8.61 -13.30
C ILE A 171 -31.71 8.59 -12.21
N LYS A 172 -32.34 9.72 -11.86
CA LYS A 172 -33.43 9.69 -10.87
C LYS A 172 -34.70 9.00 -11.39
N ASN A 173 -34.89 8.94 -12.70
CA ASN A 173 -35.97 8.18 -13.33
C ASN A 173 -35.59 6.74 -13.71
N THR A 174 -34.35 6.31 -13.44
CA THR A 174 -33.89 4.95 -13.73
C THR A 174 -33.99 4.03 -12.51
N ASN A 175 -33.60 2.78 -12.71
CA ASN A 175 -33.69 1.68 -11.76
C ASN A 175 -33.08 2.04 -10.39
N PHE A 176 -33.83 1.70 -9.33
CA PHE A 176 -33.47 1.92 -7.93
C PHE A 176 -32.05 1.45 -7.57
N TRP A 177 -31.56 0.39 -8.21
CA TRP A 177 -30.21 -0.13 -8.00
C TRP A 177 -29.11 0.92 -8.27
N ILE A 178 -29.26 1.80 -9.26
CA ILE A 178 -28.24 2.84 -9.57
C ILE A 178 -28.16 3.88 -8.44
N LYS A 179 -29.30 4.18 -7.80
CA LYS A 179 -29.36 5.08 -6.63
C LYS A 179 -28.65 4.47 -5.43
N ILE A 180 -28.82 3.17 -5.19
CA ILE A 180 -28.08 2.43 -4.17
C ILE A 180 -26.58 2.48 -4.46
N MET A 181 -26.18 2.24 -5.72
CA MET A 181 -24.77 2.26 -6.11
C MET A 181 -24.14 3.64 -5.87
N GLY A 182 -24.82 4.72 -6.26
CA GLY A 182 -24.30 6.08 -6.12
C GLY A 182 -24.20 6.57 -4.69
N GLY A 183 -25.27 6.44 -3.92
CA GLY A 183 -25.32 7.03 -2.58
C GLY A 183 -24.78 6.10 -1.49
N VAL A 184 -25.08 4.80 -1.57
CA VAL A 184 -24.76 3.84 -0.51
C VAL A 184 -23.44 3.14 -0.79
N LEU A 185 -23.27 2.52 -1.97
CA LEU A 185 -22.07 1.74 -2.25
C LEU A 185 -20.81 2.61 -2.28
N ILE A 186 -20.82 3.76 -2.96
CA ILE A 186 -19.66 4.68 -3.01
C ILE A 186 -19.30 5.15 -1.59
N SER A 187 -20.29 5.60 -0.81
CA SER A 187 -20.05 6.07 0.56
C SER A 187 -19.55 4.97 1.50
N PHE A 188 -20.06 3.75 1.35
CA PHE A 188 -19.60 2.58 2.09
C PHE A 188 -18.18 2.15 1.69
N SER A 189 -17.86 2.22 0.41
CA SER A 189 -16.51 1.96 -0.12
C SER A 189 -15.49 2.98 0.41
N LEU A 190 -15.90 4.25 0.48
CA LEU A 190 -15.12 5.29 1.16
C LEU A 190 -14.95 4.95 2.64
N TYR A 191 -16.04 4.63 3.34
CA TYR A 191 -16.02 4.36 4.78
C TYR A 191 -15.05 3.22 5.11
N LEU A 192 -15.07 2.12 4.35
CA LEU A 192 -14.19 0.99 4.57
C LEU A 192 -12.73 1.25 4.19
N ASN A 193 -12.46 2.24 3.31
CA ASN A 193 -11.10 2.70 3.00
C ASN A 193 -10.43 3.45 4.17
N ALA A 194 -11.16 3.76 5.24
CA ALA A 194 -10.59 4.26 6.48
C ALA A 194 -9.52 3.31 7.07
N TYR A 195 -9.64 2.01 6.84
CA TYR A 195 -8.71 0.99 7.37
C TYR A 195 -7.54 0.67 6.41
N SER A 196 -7.45 1.35 5.27
CA SER A 196 -6.37 1.20 4.30
C SER A 196 -5.11 2.00 4.67
N PHE A 197 -5.00 2.52 5.90
CA PHE A 197 -3.84 3.27 6.38
C PHE A 197 -3.00 2.42 7.33
N PRO A 198 -1.69 2.24 7.07
CA PRO A 198 -0.82 1.47 7.95
C PRO A 198 -0.56 2.20 9.26
N ILE A 199 -0.80 1.52 10.37
CA ILE A 199 -0.54 2.01 11.74
C ILE A 199 0.59 1.16 12.33
N ILE A 200 1.23 1.64 13.39
CA ILE A 200 2.12 0.82 14.21
C ILE A 200 1.24 0.14 15.25
N SER A 201 1.02 -1.16 15.11
CA SER A 201 0.29 -1.96 16.08
C SER A 201 1.15 -2.14 17.34
N ILE A 202 1.00 -1.22 18.29
CA ILE A 202 1.37 -1.50 19.69
C ILE A 202 0.27 -2.41 20.24
N VAL A 203 0.31 -3.70 19.88
CA VAL A 203 -0.49 -4.72 20.57
C VAL A 203 0.34 -5.17 21.77
N PRO A 204 -0.02 -4.81 23.01
CA PRO A 204 0.60 -5.40 24.18
C PRO A 204 0.09 -6.84 24.31
N GLU A 205 0.71 -7.79 23.61
CA GLU A 205 0.54 -9.19 23.95
C GLU A 205 1.29 -9.47 25.26
N LYS A 206 0.63 -10.19 26.18
CA LYS A 206 1.13 -10.61 27.51
C LYS A 206 2.48 -11.36 27.51
N ASN A 207 3.10 -11.60 26.35
CA ASN A 207 4.28 -12.43 26.15
C ASN A 207 5.41 -11.74 25.37
N ASN A 208 5.85 -10.53 25.76
CA ASN A 208 7.17 -9.93 25.45
C ASN A 208 7.77 -10.14 24.03
N LYS A 209 6.95 -10.31 23.01
CA LYS A 209 7.33 -10.36 21.60
C LYS A 209 6.41 -9.39 20.90
N ASN A 210 6.88 -8.16 20.74
CA ASN A 210 6.22 -7.19 19.88
C ASN A 210 6.18 -7.80 18.48
N LEU A 211 5.00 -8.24 18.06
CA LEU A 211 4.73 -8.55 16.66
C LEU A 211 4.60 -7.22 15.92
N ASP A 212 5.74 -6.59 15.62
CA ASP A 212 5.82 -5.47 14.65
C ASP A 212 5.48 -5.92 13.21
N LEU A 213 5.22 -7.21 13.02
CA LEU A 213 4.90 -7.80 11.74
C LEU A 213 3.39 -7.80 11.52
N GLY A 214 2.84 -6.86 10.74
CA GLY A 214 1.59 -7.18 10.05
C GLY A 214 0.72 -6.04 9.55
N ASP A 215 0.82 -4.83 10.08
CA ASP A 215 -0.17 -3.80 9.75
C ASP A 215 -0.12 -3.41 8.27
N ILE A 216 1.07 -3.27 7.68
CA ILE A 216 1.16 -2.91 6.25
C ILE A 216 0.62 -4.00 5.32
N TYR A 217 0.91 -5.27 5.61
CA TYR A 217 0.44 -6.41 4.81
C TYR A 217 -1.06 -6.62 4.96
N PHE A 218 -1.59 -6.41 6.17
CA PHE A 218 -3.02 -6.47 6.45
C PHE A 218 -3.75 -5.31 5.77
N CYS A 219 -3.30 -4.07 5.95
CA CYS A 219 -3.88 -2.88 5.31
C CYS A 219 -3.86 -3.01 3.79
N LYS A 220 -2.78 -3.53 3.20
CA LYS A 220 -2.75 -3.76 1.75
C LYS A 220 -3.70 -4.85 1.29
N LYS A 221 -3.77 -5.97 2.00
CA LYS A 221 -4.74 -7.03 1.68
C LYS A 221 -6.17 -6.51 1.78
N HIS A 222 -6.47 -5.73 2.81
CA HIS A 222 -7.77 -5.09 3.04
C HIS A 222 -8.12 -4.10 1.92
N ALA A 223 -7.21 -3.18 1.60
CA ALA A 223 -7.39 -2.22 0.52
C ALA A 223 -7.59 -2.91 -0.84
N ALA A 224 -6.85 -3.98 -1.12
CA ALA A 224 -7.03 -4.78 -2.34
C ALA A 224 -8.39 -5.48 -2.38
N MET A 225 -8.86 -6.01 -1.25
CA MET A 225 -10.16 -6.70 -1.17
C MET A 225 -11.33 -5.72 -1.38
N ILE A 226 -11.32 -4.59 -0.69
CA ILE A 226 -12.32 -3.51 -0.90
C ILE A 226 -12.27 -3.04 -2.34
N GLY A 227 -11.05 -2.79 -2.83
CA GLY A 227 -10.80 -2.35 -4.18
C GLY A 227 -11.42 -3.26 -5.24
N ILE A 228 -11.38 -4.59 -5.06
CA ILE A 228 -12.03 -5.52 -5.99
C ILE A 228 -13.56 -5.54 -5.80
N ILE A 229 -14.00 -5.80 -4.56
CA ILE A 229 -15.39 -6.18 -4.27
C ILE A 229 -16.33 -4.99 -4.35
N LEU A 230 -15.89 -3.82 -3.89
CA LEU A 230 -16.75 -2.65 -3.72
C LEU A 230 -16.49 -1.55 -4.75
N VAL A 231 -15.30 -1.52 -5.35
CA VAL A 231 -14.91 -0.50 -6.34
C VAL A 231 -14.86 -1.11 -7.74
N ASP A 232 -13.88 -1.98 -8.03
CA ASP A 232 -13.58 -2.41 -9.39
C ASP A 232 -14.75 -3.15 -10.06
N ILE A 233 -15.25 -4.24 -9.45
CA ILE A 233 -16.34 -5.04 -10.04
C ILE A 233 -17.64 -4.23 -10.15
N PRO A 234 -18.16 -3.59 -9.09
CA PRO A 234 -19.43 -2.88 -9.17
C PRO A 234 -19.38 -1.70 -10.14
N PHE A 235 -18.27 -0.96 -10.19
CA PHE A 235 -18.14 0.20 -11.05
C PHE A 235 -17.89 -0.20 -12.50
N MET A 236 -17.18 -1.31 -12.75
CA MET A 236 -17.08 -1.90 -14.08
C MET A 236 -18.46 -2.24 -14.63
N ILE A 237 -19.31 -2.93 -13.84
CA ILE A 237 -20.68 -3.26 -14.24
C ILE A 237 -21.48 -1.99 -14.53
N LEU A 238 -21.39 -0.99 -13.65
CA LEU A 238 -22.13 0.26 -13.79
C LEU A 238 -21.69 1.07 -15.02
N ARG A 239 -20.38 1.13 -15.30
CA ARG A 239 -19.85 1.79 -16.49
C ARG A 239 -20.20 1.05 -17.78
N PHE A 240 -20.20 -0.28 -17.79
CA PHE A 240 -20.71 -1.03 -18.94
C PHE A 240 -22.19 -0.76 -19.17
N TYR A 241 -22.98 -0.71 -18.10
CA TYR A 241 -24.39 -0.33 -18.19
C TYR A 241 -24.56 1.08 -18.79
N PHE A 242 -23.79 2.06 -18.31
CA PHE A 242 -23.82 3.41 -18.86
C PHE A 242 -23.38 3.49 -20.31
N LEU A 243 -22.34 2.75 -20.69
CA LEU A 243 -21.88 2.70 -22.07
C LEU A 243 -22.92 2.05 -23.00
N ALA A 244 -23.61 1.01 -22.54
CA ALA A 244 -24.60 0.29 -23.34
C ALA A 244 -25.91 1.09 -23.53
N PHE A 245 -26.42 1.72 -22.47
CA PHE A 245 -27.73 2.36 -22.49
C PHE A 245 -27.70 3.89 -22.67
N PHE A 246 -26.57 4.53 -22.37
CA PHE A 246 -26.41 5.99 -22.43
C PHE A 246 -25.21 6.42 -23.27
N PHE A 247 -24.84 5.64 -24.30
CA PHE A 247 -23.69 5.88 -25.17
C PHE A 247 -23.62 7.31 -25.72
N SER A 248 -24.77 7.91 -26.05
CA SER A 248 -24.85 9.30 -26.57
C SER A 248 -24.43 10.36 -25.56
N ASN A 249 -24.49 10.05 -24.26
CA ASN A 249 -24.18 10.98 -23.16
C ASN A 249 -22.90 10.60 -22.40
N ILE A 250 -22.48 9.33 -22.46
CA ILE A 250 -21.32 8.79 -21.75
C ILE A 250 -20.44 8.04 -22.74
N HIS A 251 -19.29 8.63 -23.05
CA HIS A 251 -18.26 7.99 -23.87
C HIS A 251 -17.44 6.98 -23.06
N PHE A 252 -16.64 6.19 -23.76
CA PHE A 252 -15.70 5.26 -23.16
C PHE A 252 -14.76 5.97 -22.17
N GLN A 253 -14.84 5.59 -20.90
CA GLN A 253 -14.04 6.17 -19.83
C GLN A 253 -12.76 5.35 -19.64
N PRO A 254 -11.55 5.96 -19.60
CA PRO A 254 -10.30 5.25 -19.32
C PRO A 254 -10.32 4.46 -18.01
N LEU A 255 -11.12 4.91 -17.03
CA LEU A 255 -11.28 4.21 -15.78
C LEU A 255 -11.98 2.84 -15.96
N LEU A 256 -12.81 2.63 -16.98
CA LEU A 256 -13.33 1.28 -17.27
C LEU A 256 -12.20 0.26 -17.50
N ILE A 257 -11.12 0.66 -18.20
CA ILE A 257 -9.92 -0.17 -18.39
C ILE A 257 -9.23 -0.41 -17.04
N LYS A 258 -9.10 0.64 -16.21
CA LYS A 258 -8.56 0.51 -14.85
C LYS A 258 -9.31 -0.56 -14.08
N ASN A 259 -10.64 -0.53 -14.04
CA ASN A 259 -11.43 -1.48 -13.25
C ASN A 259 -11.26 -2.93 -13.74
N ILE A 260 -11.06 -3.15 -15.04
CA ILE A 260 -10.77 -4.48 -15.60
C ILE A 260 -9.35 -4.94 -15.25
N CYS A 261 -8.35 -4.07 -15.44
CA CYS A 261 -6.94 -4.40 -15.22
C CYS A 261 -6.58 -4.51 -13.73
N PHE A 262 -7.25 -3.78 -12.85
CA PHE A 262 -6.92 -3.75 -11.43
C PHE A 262 -7.37 -5.01 -10.68
N ILE A 263 -8.39 -5.72 -11.17
CA ILE A 263 -8.83 -7.00 -10.59
C ILE A 263 -7.68 -8.03 -10.54
N PRO A 264 -7.02 -8.42 -11.66
CA PRO A 264 -5.94 -9.39 -11.61
C PRO A 264 -4.71 -8.87 -10.84
N ILE A 265 -4.42 -7.56 -10.91
CA ILE A 265 -3.32 -6.93 -10.16
C ILE A 265 -3.55 -7.06 -8.65
N LYS A 266 -4.75 -6.70 -8.16
CA LYS A 266 -5.12 -6.80 -6.74
C LYS A 266 -5.21 -8.25 -6.28
N CYS A 267 -5.67 -9.18 -7.11
CA CYS A 267 -5.63 -10.62 -6.81
C CYS A 267 -4.19 -11.13 -6.60
N LYS A 268 -3.25 -10.71 -7.46
CA LYS A 268 -1.82 -11.02 -7.30
C LYS A 268 -1.26 -10.41 -6.02
N ALA A 269 -1.64 -9.17 -5.70
CA ALA A 269 -1.24 -8.50 -4.46
C ALA A 269 -1.71 -9.27 -3.21
N ILE A 270 -2.97 -9.74 -3.18
CA ILE A 270 -3.51 -10.54 -2.09
C ILE A 270 -2.74 -11.86 -1.95
N LYS A 271 -2.46 -12.55 -3.06
CA LYS A 271 -1.67 -13.80 -3.06
C LYS A 271 -0.27 -13.58 -2.50
N ASN A 272 0.40 -12.50 -2.90
CA ASN A 272 1.72 -12.14 -2.39
C ASN A 272 1.68 -11.84 -0.88
N CYS A 273 0.68 -11.10 -0.41
CA CYS A 273 0.53 -10.82 1.02
C CYS A 273 0.31 -12.12 1.81
N ASN A 274 -0.56 -13.01 1.34
CA ASN A 274 -0.81 -14.31 2.00
C ASN A 274 0.45 -15.18 2.06
N PHE A 275 1.23 -15.25 0.98
CA PHE A 275 2.49 -15.99 0.97
C PHE A 275 3.49 -15.46 2.01
N ILE A 276 3.61 -14.14 2.12
CA ILE A 276 4.47 -13.50 3.13
C ILE A 276 3.95 -13.81 4.54
N PHE A 277 2.64 -13.71 4.79
CA PHE A 277 2.05 -14.09 6.07
C PHE A 277 2.37 -15.54 6.47
N GLU A 278 2.31 -16.48 5.53
CA GLU A 278 2.67 -17.88 5.78
C GLU A 278 4.16 -18.06 6.09
N GLN A 279 5.05 -17.37 5.38
CA GLN A 279 6.49 -17.40 5.66
C GLN A 279 6.80 -16.84 7.04
N LEU A 280 6.21 -15.70 7.41
CA LEU A 280 6.38 -15.09 8.72
C LEU A 280 5.89 -16.01 9.84
N LYS A 281 4.71 -16.63 9.66
CA LYS A 281 4.17 -17.61 10.61
C LYS A 281 5.10 -18.81 10.80
N LYS A 282 5.66 -19.36 9.70
CA LYS A 282 6.63 -20.46 9.76
C LYS A 282 7.91 -20.07 10.51
N ASN A 283 8.43 -18.89 10.27
CA ASN A 283 9.62 -18.37 10.96
C ASN A 283 9.40 -18.21 12.47
N ILE A 284 8.22 -17.75 12.88
CA ILE A 284 7.85 -17.65 14.30
C ILE A 284 7.77 -19.03 14.95
N HIS A 285 7.14 -20.01 14.30
CA HIS A 285 7.05 -21.38 14.82
C HIS A 285 8.43 -22.06 14.90
N HIS A 286 9.31 -21.85 13.91
CA HIS A 286 10.69 -22.34 13.95
C HIS A 286 11.53 -21.68 15.04
N SER A 287 11.41 -20.36 15.20
CA SER A 287 12.04 -19.62 16.30
C SER A 287 11.60 -20.18 17.66
N ASN A 288 10.29 -20.40 17.85
CA ASN A 288 9.75 -20.91 19.11
C ASN A 288 10.19 -22.36 19.41
N LYS A 289 10.31 -23.21 18.38
CA LYS A 289 10.89 -24.56 18.50
C LYS A 289 12.37 -24.51 18.88
N HIS A 290 13.16 -23.62 18.28
CA HIS A 290 14.55 -23.41 18.67
C HIS A 290 14.70 -22.85 20.08
N THR A 291 13.83 -21.91 20.51
CA THR A 291 13.84 -21.42 21.89
C THR A 291 13.49 -22.53 22.87
N LYS A 292 12.44 -23.32 22.62
CA LYS A 292 12.10 -24.47 23.47
C LYS A 292 13.20 -25.52 23.51
N ASN A 293 13.82 -25.88 22.37
CA ASN A 293 14.94 -26.82 22.36
C ASN A 293 16.18 -26.26 23.08
N LYS A 294 16.41 -24.95 23.04
CA LYS A 294 17.51 -24.32 23.79
C LYS A 294 17.24 -24.32 25.29
N TYR A 295 15.99 -24.12 25.73
CA TYR A 295 15.59 -24.23 27.13
C TYR A 295 15.63 -25.68 27.65
N ILE A 296 15.20 -26.66 26.83
CA ILE A 296 15.28 -28.09 27.14
C ILE A 296 16.75 -28.54 27.19
N ASN A 297 17.59 -28.11 26.25
CA ASN A 297 19.01 -28.43 26.28
C ASN A 297 19.74 -27.71 27.43
N SER A 298 19.32 -26.52 27.85
CA SER A 298 19.87 -25.87 29.06
C SER A 298 19.40 -26.52 30.36
N GLN A 299 18.20 -27.11 30.40
CA GLN A 299 17.73 -27.88 31.55
C GLN A 299 18.35 -29.29 31.60
N GLN A 300 18.68 -29.89 30.45
CA GLN A 300 19.44 -31.14 30.39
C GLN A 300 20.96 -30.95 30.62
N THR A 301 21.49 -29.74 30.44
CA THR A 301 22.90 -29.43 30.79
C THR A 301 23.06 -28.81 32.19
N CYS A 302 21.97 -28.58 32.93
CA CYS A 302 22.04 -28.07 34.31
C CYS A 302 22.00 -29.17 35.39
N THR A 303 22.08 -30.45 35.00
CA THR A 303 22.06 -31.59 35.93
C THR A 303 23.39 -32.33 36.08
N TYR A 304 24.46 -31.86 35.45
CA TYR A 304 25.83 -32.32 35.71
C TYR A 304 26.77 -31.13 35.53
N ASP A 305 27.04 -30.42 36.62
CA ASP A 305 28.31 -29.74 36.93
C ASP A 305 28.10 -28.87 38.18
N SER A 306 27.88 -29.55 39.31
CA SER A 306 28.42 -29.04 40.57
C SER A 306 29.77 -29.73 40.76
N TYR A 307 30.78 -28.99 41.22
CA TYR A 307 32.20 -29.35 41.31
C TYR A 307 33.07 -29.06 40.07
N LEU A 308 33.40 -27.79 39.84
CA LEU A 308 34.82 -27.39 39.90
C LEU A 308 34.99 -25.86 40.01
N LYS A 309 35.86 -25.46 40.93
CA LYS A 309 36.31 -24.10 41.21
C LYS A 309 37.27 -23.57 40.13
N ASN A 310 37.20 -22.24 39.95
CA ASN A 310 38.26 -21.30 39.60
C ASN A 310 38.84 -21.27 38.18
N GLY A 311 38.82 -20.08 37.56
CA GLY A 311 39.68 -19.73 36.44
C GLY A 311 39.27 -18.44 35.72
N ARG A 312 39.92 -17.32 36.01
CA ARG A 312 39.86 -16.09 35.22
C ARG A 312 40.29 -16.36 33.77
N GLN A 313 39.59 -15.79 32.76
CA GLN A 313 40.15 -14.84 31.76
C GLN A 313 39.34 -14.76 30.45
N LYS A 314 39.29 -13.50 29.93
CA LYS A 314 39.20 -13.04 28.53
C LYS A 314 37.88 -13.20 27.75
N LYS A 315 37.11 -12.10 27.74
CA LYS A 315 36.23 -11.73 26.63
C LYS A 315 37.05 -11.57 25.35
N LYS A 316 36.91 -12.50 24.40
CA LYS A 316 37.19 -12.27 22.97
C LYS A 316 35.84 -12.19 22.25
N SER A 317 35.52 -11.01 21.73
CA SER A 317 34.42 -10.80 20.80
C SER A 317 34.82 -11.34 19.42
N SER A 318 34.30 -12.49 19.02
CA SER A 318 34.30 -12.90 17.62
C SER A 318 33.00 -12.45 16.95
N LEU A 319 33.13 -11.51 16.01
CA LEU A 319 32.12 -11.21 15.00
C LEU A 319 31.72 -12.50 14.29
N ILE A 320 30.43 -12.88 14.36
CA ILE A 320 29.84 -13.88 13.47
C ILE A 320 29.10 -13.09 12.39
N TYR A 321 29.73 -12.96 11.22
CA TYR A 321 29.06 -12.52 9.99
C TYR A 321 28.04 -13.60 9.59
N ASN A 322 26.75 -13.26 9.61
CA ASN A 322 25.69 -14.13 9.14
C ASN A 322 25.53 -13.98 7.62
N THR A 323 26.13 -14.88 6.85
CA THR A 323 26.16 -14.91 5.38
C THR A 323 24.85 -15.40 4.71
N ASN A 324 23.76 -15.55 5.47
CA ASN A 324 22.53 -16.15 4.97
C ASN A 324 21.56 -15.20 4.24
N ASN A 325 21.82 -13.89 4.21
CA ASN A 325 20.94 -12.95 3.50
C ASN A 325 21.17 -12.87 1.98
N PHE A 326 22.26 -13.44 1.45
CA PHE A 326 22.53 -13.38 0.01
C PHE A 326 21.79 -14.44 -0.83
N VAL A 327 21.37 -15.54 -0.22
CA VAL A 327 20.73 -16.66 -0.95
C VAL A 327 19.24 -16.41 -1.18
N SER A 328 18.57 -15.60 -0.34
CA SER A 328 17.14 -15.27 -0.49
C SER A 328 16.87 -14.25 -1.60
N LEU A 329 17.85 -13.37 -1.89
CA LEU A 329 17.74 -12.36 -2.94
C LEU A 329 17.72 -12.99 -4.34
N THR A 330 18.53 -14.04 -4.57
CA THR A 330 18.65 -14.72 -5.86
C THR A 330 17.38 -15.48 -6.25
N VAL A 331 16.63 -15.98 -5.26
CA VAL A 331 15.34 -16.68 -5.49
C VAL A 331 14.21 -15.69 -5.79
N ALA A 332 14.23 -14.50 -5.18
CA ALA A 332 13.25 -13.44 -5.45
C ALA A 332 13.47 -12.76 -6.82
N PHE A 333 14.73 -12.60 -7.25
CA PHE A 333 15.05 -12.08 -8.59
C PHE A 333 14.78 -13.08 -9.73
N ARG A 334 14.84 -14.40 -9.46
CA ARG A 334 14.53 -15.43 -10.47
C ARG A 334 13.06 -15.41 -10.94
N ASN A 335 12.15 -14.89 -10.13
CA ASN A 335 10.73 -14.83 -10.45
C ASN A 335 10.25 -13.45 -10.94
N SER A 336 11.16 -12.48 -11.09
CA SER A 336 10.83 -11.10 -11.47
C SER A 336 11.58 -10.55 -12.69
N VAL A 337 12.45 -11.36 -13.33
CA VAL A 337 13.16 -10.98 -14.57
C VAL A 337 12.99 -12.07 -15.61
N ASP A 338 11.87 -12.04 -16.33
CA ASP A 338 11.65 -12.88 -17.53
C ASP A 338 11.41 -12.02 -18.78
N ILE A 339 12.06 -10.84 -18.83
CA ILE A 339 12.19 -10.03 -20.04
C ILE A 339 13.65 -9.54 -20.14
N ARG A 340 14.57 -10.46 -20.39
CA ARG A 340 15.87 -10.16 -21.03
C ARG A 340 16.15 -11.21 -22.09
N SER A 341 15.80 -10.82 -23.32
CA SER A 341 16.36 -11.26 -24.60
C SER A 341 17.04 -12.64 -24.63
N ILE A 342 16.32 -13.61 -25.20
CA ILE A 342 16.77 -14.95 -25.63
C ILE A 342 18.07 -14.92 -26.49
N ALA A 343 18.49 -13.75 -26.99
CA ALA A 343 19.75 -13.56 -27.70
C ALA A 343 21.02 -13.57 -26.80
N SER A 344 20.95 -13.15 -25.52
CA SER A 344 22.16 -13.08 -24.68
C SER A 344 22.58 -14.44 -24.13
N ILE A 345 21.60 -15.32 -23.86
CA ILE A 345 21.85 -16.70 -23.39
C ILE A 345 22.54 -17.54 -24.49
N ARG A 346 22.22 -17.29 -25.77
CA ARG A 346 22.87 -18.00 -26.89
C ARG A 346 24.35 -17.65 -27.04
N ASN A 347 24.72 -16.39 -26.79
CA ASN A 347 26.12 -15.95 -26.85
C ASN A 347 26.93 -16.43 -25.64
N GLU A 348 26.32 -16.52 -24.45
CA GLU A 348 26.99 -17.02 -23.24
C GLU A 348 27.23 -18.54 -23.31
N ILE A 349 26.32 -19.30 -23.90
CA ILE A 349 26.48 -20.75 -24.12
C ILE A 349 27.58 -21.05 -25.15
N ASN A 350 27.68 -20.24 -26.21
CA ASN A 350 28.74 -20.41 -27.22
C ASN A 350 30.13 -20.03 -26.69
N ASN A 351 30.25 -18.98 -25.88
CA ASN A 351 31.52 -18.60 -25.26
C ASN A 351 32.00 -19.63 -24.23
N ASN A 352 31.08 -20.22 -23.44
CA ASN A 352 31.45 -21.25 -22.47
C ASN A 352 31.83 -22.60 -23.12
N ARG A 353 31.29 -22.94 -24.29
CA ARG A 353 31.74 -24.11 -25.07
C ARG A 353 33.12 -23.90 -25.69
N ALA A 354 33.41 -22.71 -26.21
CA ALA A 354 34.74 -22.37 -26.74
C ALA A 354 35.83 -22.36 -25.64
N LEU A 355 35.49 -21.92 -24.42
CA LEU A 355 36.43 -21.95 -23.30
C LEU A 355 36.71 -23.38 -22.83
N LYS A 356 35.69 -24.24 -22.76
CA LYS A 356 35.83 -25.65 -22.35
C LYS A 356 36.75 -26.43 -23.30
N ASN A 357 36.63 -26.22 -24.61
CA ASN A 357 37.48 -26.89 -25.60
C ASN A 357 38.96 -26.46 -25.48
N LYS A 358 39.24 -25.18 -25.17
CA LYS A 358 40.62 -24.70 -24.91
C LYS A 358 41.23 -25.23 -23.62
N THR A 359 40.43 -25.50 -22.59
CA THR A 359 40.90 -26.17 -21.35
C THR A 359 41.10 -27.68 -21.51
N GLY A 360 40.32 -28.34 -22.37
CA GLY A 360 40.49 -29.76 -22.68
C GLY A 360 41.81 -30.06 -23.41
N GLU A 361 42.19 -29.24 -24.39
CA GLU A 361 43.47 -29.38 -25.11
C GLU A 361 44.69 -29.13 -24.20
N LYS A 362 44.59 -28.19 -23.24
CA LYS A 362 45.67 -27.94 -22.28
C LYS A 362 45.88 -29.05 -21.24
N GLN A 363 44.85 -29.85 -20.94
CA GLN A 363 44.97 -30.97 -20.01
C GLN A 363 45.48 -32.24 -20.70
N MET A 364 45.14 -32.49 -21.96
CA MET A 364 45.75 -33.59 -22.74
C MET A 364 47.24 -33.35 -23.06
N GLY A 365 47.67 -32.10 -23.23
CA GLY A 365 49.09 -31.77 -23.45
C GLY A 365 50.01 -31.98 -22.23
N LYS A 366 49.46 -32.13 -21.02
CA LYS A 366 50.26 -32.35 -19.79
C LYS A 366 50.38 -33.81 -19.37
N MET A 367 49.51 -34.70 -19.84
CA MET A 367 49.61 -36.14 -19.56
C MET A 367 50.59 -36.88 -20.51
N GLY A 368 50.94 -36.30 -21.66
CA GLY A 368 51.90 -36.88 -22.61
C GLY A 368 53.40 -36.68 -22.29
N LYS A 369 53.75 -36.03 -21.16
CA LYS A 369 55.16 -35.73 -20.79
C LYS A 369 55.64 -36.39 -19.49
N MET A 370 54.87 -37.31 -18.91
CA MET A 370 55.20 -37.97 -17.64
C MET A 370 55.46 -39.48 -17.79
N GLY A 371 55.90 -39.92 -18.98
CA GLY A 371 56.16 -41.32 -19.31
C GLY A 371 57.48 -41.60 -20.06
N LYS A 372 58.44 -40.67 -20.04
CA LYS A 372 59.79 -40.90 -20.60
C LYS A 372 60.85 -40.19 -19.75
N MET A 373 61.17 -40.74 -18.58
CA MET A 373 62.43 -40.43 -17.89
C MET A 373 62.77 -41.53 -16.89
N GLU A 374 62.92 -42.77 -17.37
CA GLU A 374 63.62 -43.84 -16.65
C GLU A 374 64.14 -44.85 -17.68
N SER A 375 65.27 -44.51 -18.32
CA SER A 375 66.26 -45.46 -18.85
C SER A 375 67.43 -44.67 -19.45
N HIS A 376 68.52 -44.54 -18.70
CA HIS A 376 69.91 -44.60 -19.18
C HIS A 376 70.86 -44.28 -18.02
N LEU A 377 71.32 -45.34 -17.35
CA LEU A 377 72.63 -45.47 -16.72
C LEU A 377 72.79 -46.97 -16.39
N GLY A 378 73.70 -47.62 -17.11
CA GLY A 378 73.93 -49.08 -17.09
C GLY A 378 74.06 -49.60 -18.49
#